data_AF-A0AAD4HKG2-F1
#
_entry.id   AF-A0AAD4HKG2-F1
#
_cell.length_a   1.000
_cell.length_b   1.000
_cell.length_c   1.000
_cell.angle_alpha   90.00
_cell.angle_beta   90.00
_cell.angle_gamma   90.00
#
_symmetry.space_group_name_H-M   'P 1'
#
loop_
_entity.id
_entity.type
_entity.pdbx_description
1 polymer ?
#
loop_
_entity_poly.entity_id
_entity_poly.type
_entity_poly.pdbx_seq_one_letter_code
_entity_poly.pdbx_strand_id
1 'polypeptide(L)'
;RISSLPVLAQALRELEDLLIRDKEALTRSASASSQAKKRGGASTKEPYNRTRYREYASDRKAAFADLYQFCFTLAKPPQARNIDLETAMALWSVLLAPRYPIVNDLITFLPVKGTYKGANKDIWNMVHEFCRVVDPSLSNYEADGAWPSLLDDFVAWMKSKTDDGAEAVPAKEK
;
A
#
# COMPACT_ATOMS: atom_id res chain seq x y z
N ARG A 1 17.41 -20.73 6.73
CA ARG A 1 17.54 -19.89 7.94
C ARG A 1 18.10 -18.56 7.51
N ILE A 2 17.58 -17.44 7.99
CA ILE A 2 18.21 -16.13 7.80
C ILE A 2 19.37 -16.06 8.80
N SER A 3 20.60 -15.95 8.31
CA SER A 3 21.82 -16.06 9.13
C SER A 3 22.65 -14.79 9.19
N SER A 4 22.29 -13.75 8.45
CA SER A 4 23.03 -12.48 8.40
C SER A 4 22.13 -11.31 8.01
N LEU A 5 22.57 -10.08 8.33
CA LEU A 5 21.85 -8.87 7.95
C LEU A 5 21.67 -8.72 6.42
N PRO A 6 22.65 -9.02 5.56
CA PRO A 6 22.43 -8.98 4.10
C PRO A 6 21.34 -9.94 3.63
N VAL A 7 21.27 -11.15 4.21
CA VAL A 7 20.25 -12.14 3.88
C VAL A 7 18.87 -11.70 4.38
N LEU A 8 18.79 -11.10 5.58
CA LEU A 8 17.56 -10.50 6.09
C LEU A 8 17.06 -9.39 5.17
N ALA A 9 17.96 -8.46 4.81
CA ALA A 9 17.63 -7.35 3.92
C ALA A 9 17.15 -7.85 2.55
N GLN A 10 17.76 -8.93 2.03
CA GLN A 10 17.30 -9.57 0.80
C GLN A 10 15.89 -10.14 0.95
N ALA A 11 15.60 -10.88 2.02
CA ALA A 11 14.28 -11.45 2.26
C ALA A 11 13.20 -10.37 2.43
N LEU A 12 13.53 -9.25 3.11
CA LEU A 12 12.62 -8.12 3.29
C LEU A 12 12.31 -7.42 1.97
N ARG A 13 13.32 -7.17 1.12
CA ARG A 13 13.09 -6.59 -0.22
C ARG A 13 12.20 -7.49 -1.07
N GLU A 14 12.43 -8.80 -1.04
CA GLU A 14 11.61 -9.76 -1.79
C GLU A 14 10.15 -9.74 -1.32
N LEU A 15 9.91 -9.63 -0.01
CA LEU A 15 8.56 -9.49 0.55
C LEU A 15 7.92 -8.13 0.26
N GLU A 16 8.67 -7.03 0.34
CA GLU A 16 8.20 -5.69 -0.04
C GLU A 16 7.77 -5.66 -1.51
N ASP A 17 8.62 -6.20 -2.38
CA ASP A 17 8.35 -6.31 -3.82
C ASP A 17 7.07 -7.10 -4.08
N LEU A 18 6.92 -8.25 -3.41
CA LEU A 18 5.75 -9.11 -3.58
C LEU A 18 4.46 -8.50 -3.00
N LEU A 19 4.51 -8.06 -1.75
CA LEU A 19 3.30 -7.74 -0.98
C LEU A 19 2.92 -6.27 -1.06
N ILE A 20 3.88 -5.34 -1.05
CA ILE A 20 3.60 -3.91 -1.04
C ILE A 20 3.54 -3.39 -2.47
N ARG A 21 4.55 -3.69 -3.29
CA ARG A 21 4.67 -3.19 -4.66
C ARG A 21 3.92 -4.01 -5.72
N ASP A 22 3.35 -5.15 -5.32
CA ASP A 22 2.62 -6.08 -6.18
C ASP A 22 3.41 -6.60 -7.40
N LYS A 23 4.74 -6.68 -7.27
CA LYS A 23 5.59 -7.23 -8.31
C LYS A 23 5.40 -8.73 -8.45
N GLU A 24 5.72 -9.24 -9.63
CA GLU A 24 5.69 -10.68 -9.90
C GLU A 24 6.57 -11.45 -8.90
N ALA A 25 6.07 -12.61 -8.49
CA ALA A 25 6.81 -13.49 -7.61
C ALA A 25 8.07 -14.01 -8.30
N LEU A 26 9.15 -14.18 -7.54
CA LEU A 26 10.41 -14.68 -8.06
C LEU A 26 10.22 -16.00 -8.80
N THR A 27 10.53 -16.07 -10.09
CA THR A 27 10.51 -17.35 -10.80
C THR A 27 11.64 -18.24 -10.29
N ARG A 28 11.48 -19.58 -10.37
CA ARG A 28 12.53 -20.54 -9.95
C ARG A 28 13.86 -20.34 -10.73
N SER A 29 13.85 -19.53 -11.79
CA SER A 29 14.97 -19.28 -12.70
C SER A 29 15.43 -17.81 -12.76
N ALA A 30 14.93 -16.92 -11.90
CA ALA A 30 15.37 -15.51 -11.85
C ALA A 30 16.57 -15.27 -10.90
N SER A 31 17.00 -16.27 -10.13
CA SER A 31 18.22 -16.21 -9.32
C SER A 31 19.52 -16.40 -10.13
N ALA A 32 19.45 -16.38 -11.46
CA ALA A 32 20.59 -16.63 -12.34
C ALA A 32 20.74 -15.57 -13.46
N SER A 33 21.09 -14.34 -13.09
CA SER A 33 21.96 -13.45 -13.89
C SER A 33 22.30 -12.22 -13.03
N SER A 34 23.57 -11.90 -12.75
CA SER A 34 24.63 -11.62 -13.72
C SER A 34 26.02 -12.16 -13.30
N GLN A 35 26.77 -12.62 -14.31
CA GLN A 35 28.16 -13.12 -14.30
C GLN A 35 28.45 -14.47 -13.61
N ALA A 36 28.34 -15.56 -14.39
CA ALA A 36 29.41 -16.55 -14.62
C ALA A 36 28.84 -17.82 -15.27
N LYS A 37 28.92 -17.89 -16.60
CA LYS A 37 28.71 -19.13 -17.36
C LYS A 37 30.03 -19.88 -17.41
N LYS A 38 30.32 -20.77 -16.45
CA LYS A 38 31.20 -21.94 -16.65
C LYS A 38 31.22 -22.90 -15.46
N ARG A 39 31.04 -24.17 -15.80
CA ARG A 39 31.34 -25.42 -15.05
C ARG A 39 30.32 -25.90 -14.02
N GLY A 40 29.80 -27.11 -14.31
CA GLY A 40 29.44 -28.13 -13.32
C GLY A 40 28.15 -27.88 -12.54
N GLY A 41 27.22 -28.82 -12.62
CA GLY A 41 25.96 -28.77 -11.89
C GLY A 41 26.16 -28.57 -10.38
N ALA A 42 25.89 -27.36 -9.92
CA ALA A 42 25.68 -27.05 -8.52
C ALA A 42 24.30 -26.40 -8.42
N SER A 43 23.37 -27.08 -7.74
CA SER A 43 22.12 -26.48 -7.32
C SER A 43 22.46 -25.24 -6.49
N THR A 44 22.29 -24.04 -7.05
CA THR A 44 22.47 -22.78 -6.33
C THR A 44 21.50 -22.76 -5.17
N LYS A 45 22.03 -23.02 -3.97
CA LYS A 45 21.24 -23.04 -2.73
C LYS A 45 20.68 -21.64 -2.53
N GLU A 46 19.36 -21.52 -2.46
CA GLU A 46 18.69 -20.23 -2.25
C GLU A 46 19.29 -19.51 -1.01
N PRO A 47 19.40 -18.16 -1.04
CA PRO A 47 20.07 -17.40 0.01
C PRO A 47 19.42 -17.55 1.39
N TYR A 48 18.14 -17.95 1.44
CA TYR A 48 17.41 -18.32 2.64
C TYR A 48 16.32 -19.33 2.30
N ASN A 49 15.59 -19.81 3.32
CA ASN A 49 14.44 -20.69 3.10
C ASN A 49 13.24 -19.84 2.63
N ARG A 50 12.84 -20.00 1.35
CA ARG A 50 11.72 -19.27 0.73
C ARG A 50 10.37 -19.98 0.81
N THR A 51 10.19 -21.06 1.58
CA THR A 51 8.91 -21.79 1.68
C THR A 51 7.74 -20.84 2.01
N ARG A 52 7.86 -20.02 3.06
CA ARG A 52 6.83 -19.03 3.42
C ARG A 52 6.61 -17.96 2.35
N TYR A 53 7.70 -17.49 1.72
CA TYR A 53 7.59 -16.55 0.59
C TYR A 53 6.75 -17.14 -0.55
N ARG A 54 6.95 -18.42 -0.87
CA ARG A 54 6.20 -19.13 -1.91
C ARG A 54 4.72 -19.32 -1.54
N GLU A 55 4.43 -19.60 -0.27
CA GLU A 55 3.06 -19.65 0.24
C GLU A 55 2.36 -18.30 0.04
N TYR A 56 2.99 -17.19 0.46
CA TYR A 56 2.44 -15.85 0.24
C TYR A 56 2.30 -15.49 -1.23
N ALA A 57 3.21 -15.95 -2.09
CA ALA A 57 3.12 -15.73 -3.53
C ALA A 57 1.96 -16.47 -4.19
N SER A 58 1.48 -17.58 -3.59
CA SER A 58 0.36 -18.35 -4.14
C SER A 58 -0.99 -17.63 -3.98
N ASP A 59 -1.15 -16.83 -2.94
CA ASP A 59 -2.29 -15.92 -2.75
C ASP A 59 -1.81 -14.58 -2.19
N ARG A 60 -1.34 -13.71 -3.11
CA ARG A 60 -0.82 -12.38 -2.77
C ARG A 60 -1.86 -11.49 -2.13
N LYS A 61 -3.14 -11.65 -2.50
CA LYS A 61 -4.23 -10.83 -1.97
C LYS A 61 -4.47 -11.16 -0.50
N ALA A 62 -4.58 -12.44 -0.16
CA ALA A 62 -4.70 -12.88 1.22
C ALA A 62 -3.46 -12.50 2.04
N ALA A 63 -2.26 -12.74 1.50
CA ALA A 63 -1.01 -12.40 2.18
C ALA A 63 -0.87 -10.89 2.46
N PHE A 64 -1.27 -10.03 1.52
CA PHE A 64 -1.31 -8.59 1.76
C PHE A 64 -2.36 -8.21 2.81
N ALA A 65 -3.56 -8.81 2.77
CA ALA A 65 -4.59 -8.57 3.77
C ALA A 65 -4.10 -8.93 5.18
N ASP A 66 -3.40 -10.06 5.33
CA ASP A 66 -2.78 -10.47 6.60
C ASP A 66 -1.72 -9.47 7.07
N LEU A 67 -0.83 -9.03 6.18
CA LEU A 67 0.16 -7.98 6.48
C LEU A 67 -0.53 -6.67 6.93
N TYR A 68 -1.56 -6.26 6.21
CA TYR A 68 -2.30 -5.04 6.48
C TYR A 68 -3.01 -5.09 7.84
N GLN A 69 -3.62 -6.21 8.21
CA GLN A 69 -4.21 -6.41 9.55
C GLN A 69 -3.15 -6.51 10.66
N PHE A 70 -2.01 -7.16 10.36
CA PHE A 70 -0.90 -7.25 11.28
C PHE A 70 -0.37 -5.86 11.65
N CYS A 71 -0.16 -4.98 10.67
CA CYS A 71 0.31 -3.61 10.92
C CYS A 71 -0.64 -2.80 11.80
N PHE A 72 -1.96 -2.91 11.59
CA PHE A 72 -2.94 -2.26 12.48
C PHE A 72 -2.81 -2.76 13.92
N THR A 73 -2.72 -4.08 14.11
CA THR A 73 -2.63 -4.68 15.43
C THR A 73 -1.30 -4.37 16.11
N LEU A 74 -0.21 -4.30 15.34
CA LEU A 74 1.12 -3.92 15.81
C LEU A 74 1.14 -2.48 16.32
N ALA A 75 0.52 -1.56 15.58
CA ALA A 75 0.51 -0.13 15.92
C ALA A 75 -0.53 0.25 16.98
N LYS A 76 -1.60 -0.54 17.12
CA LYS A 76 -2.69 -0.25 18.06
C LYS A 76 -2.23 -0.45 19.51
N PRO A 77 -2.28 0.59 20.36
CA PRO A 77 -1.91 0.45 21.76
C PRO A 77 -2.71 -0.64 22.49
N PRO A 78 -2.13 -1.27 23.53
CA PRO A 78 -2.88 -2.15 24.42
C PRO A 78 -4.14 -1.44 24.93
N GLN A 79 -5.28 -2.14 24.92
CA GLN A 79 -6.60 -1.63 25.37
C GLN A 79 -7.24 -0.53 24.50
N ALA A 80 -6.52 0.08 23.56
CA ALA A 80 -7.09 1.03 22.60
C ALA A 80 -7.87 0.30 21.49
N ARG A 81 -8.89 0.98 20.95
CA ARG A 81 -9.66 0.54 19.77
C ARG A 81 -9.15 1.15 18.46
N ASN A 82 -8.32 2.18 18.55
CA ASN A 82 -7.88 3.01 17.43
C ASN A 82 -6.35 3.14 17.45
N ILE A 83 -5.76 3.30 16.28
CA ILE A 83 -4.44 3.90 16.10
C ILE A 83 -4.62 5.43 15.97
N ASP A 84 -3.65 6.21 16.42
CA ASP A 84 -3.67 7.65 16.17
C ASP A 84 -3.52 7.95 14.68
N LEU A 85 -3.96 9.15 14.27
CA LEU A 85 -4.04 9.49 12.86
C LEU A 85 -2.65 9.59 12.19
N GLU A 86 -1.65 10.09 12.92
CA GLU A 86 -0.27 10.23 12.41
C GLU A 86 0.31 8.85 12.08
N THR A 87 0.20 7.91 13.01
CA THR A 87 0.61 6.52 12.81
C THR A 87 -0.17 5.86 11.67
N ALA A 88 -1.49 6.10 11.57
CA ALA A 88 -2.30 5.56 10.48
C ALA A 88 -1.81 6.05 9.11
N MET A 89 -1.60 7.36 8.97
CA MET A 89 -1.09 7.96 7.73
C MET A 89 0.31 7.45 7.38
N ALA A 90 1.20 7.32 8.37
CA ALA A 90 2.54 6.79 8.16
C ALA A 90 2.51 5.33 7.65
N LEU A 91 1.60 4.50 8.18
CA LEU A 91 1.47 3.13 7.68
C LEU A 91 0.79 3.07 6.30
N TRP A 92 -0.23 3.90 6.03
CA TRP A 92 -0.85 3.97 4.71
C TRP A 92 0.13 4.42 3.63
N SER A 93 1.04 5.36 3.92
CA SER A 93 2.06 5.80 2.98
C SER A 93 3.04 4.68 2.62
N VAL A 94 3.34 3.79 3.57
CA VAL A 94 4.25 2.65 3.33
C VAL A 94 3.52 1.49 2.65
N LEU A 95 2.32 1.16 3.09
CA LEU A 95 1.62 -0.06 2.67
C LEU A 95 0.80 0.10 1.40
N LEU A 96 0.19 1.26 1.18
CA LEU A 96 -0.80 1.48 0.13
C LEU A 96 -0.30 2.43 -0.97
N ALA A 97 0.37 3.54 -0.61
CA ALA A 97 0.80 4.54 -1.59
C ALA A 97 1.70 3.99 -2.73
N PRO A 98 2.57 2.98 -2.52
CA PRO A 98 3.35 2.41 -3.62
C PRO A 98 2.51 1.75 -4.72
N ARG A 99 1.26 1.35 -4.42
CA ARG A 99 0.32 0.74 -5.37
C ARG A 99 -0.83 1.67 -5.76
N TYR A 100 -1.25 2.52 -4.84
CA TYR A 100 -2.44 3.36 -4.96
C TYR A 100 -2.06 4.83 -4.75
N PRO A 101 -1.71 5.56 -5.82
CA PRO A 101 -1.25 6.95 -5.70
C PRO A 101 -2.21 7.90 -4.99
N ILE A 102 -3.52 7.63 -5.08
CA ILE A 102 -4.61 8.39 -4.41
C ILE A 102 -4.44 8.48 -2.88
N VAL A 103 -3.68 7.57 -2.28
CA VAL A 103 -3.38 7.59 -0.85
C VAL A 103 -2.56 8.82 -0.46
N ASN A 104 -1.72 9.35 -1.36
CA ASN A 104 -0.97 10.57 -1.09
C ASN A 104 -1.90 11.78 -0.92
N ASP A 105 -2.95 11.85 -1.73
CA ASP A 105 -3.99 12.88 -1.61
C ASP A 105 -4.78 12.70 -0.32
N LEU A 106 -5.13 11.46 0.05
CA LEU A 106 -5.82 11.16 1.31
C LEU A 106 -5.00 11.63 2.52
N ILE A 107 -3.70 11.31 2.55
CA ILE A 107 -2.79 11.70 3.64
C ILE A 107 -2.59 13.21 3.68
N THR A 108 -2.68 13.90 2.53
CA THR A 108 -2.65 15.36 2.46
C THR A 108 -3.94 15.99 2.99
N PHE A 109 -5.08 15.37 2.67
CA PHE A 109 -6.41 15.82 3.08
C PHE A 109 -6.62 15.73 4.59
N LEU A 110 -6.22 14.62 5.21
CA LEU A 110 -6.54 14.31 6.61
C LEU A 110 -6.11 15.41 7.61
N PRO A 111 -4.89 15.96 7.54
CA PRO A 111 -4.48 17.10 8.37
C PRO A 111 -5.25 18.39 8.05
N VAL A 112 -5.57 18.65 6.78
CA VAL A 112 -6.30 19.85 6.35
C VAL A 112 -7.71 19.86 6.91
N LYS A 113 -8.40 18.71 6.89
CA LYS A 113 -9.73 18.57 7.50
C LYS A 113 -9.67 18.69 9.02
N GLY A 114 -8.66 18.10 9.67
CA GLY A 114 -8.36 18.26 11.10
C GLY A 114 -9.38 17.66 12.10
N THR A 115 -10.54 17.19 11.63
CA THR A 115 -11.62 16.63 12.45
C THR A 115 -11.36 15.18 12.88
N TYR A 116 -10.55 14.42 12.14
CA TYR A 116 -10.21 13.04 12.48
C TYR A 116 -9.02 13.00 13.44
N LYS A 117 -9.07 12.08 14.42
CA LYS A 117 -8.02 11.93 15.45
C LYS A 117 -7.36 10.55 15.47
N GLY A 118 -7.93 9.58 14.75
CA GLY A 118 -7.38 8.24 14.66
C GLY A 118 -8.21 7.35 13.76
N ALA A 119 -7.67 6.18 13.44
CA ALA A 119 -8.35 5.15 12.66
C ALA A 119 -8.71 3.97 13.56
N ASN A 120 -9.99 3.59 13.58
CA ASN A 120 -10.42 2.30 14.11
C ASN A 120 -10.22 1.21 13.04
N LYS A 121 -10.53 -0.05 13.39
CA LYS A 121 -10.38 -1.18 12.46
C LYS A 121 -11.23 -1.05 11.19
N ASP A 122 -12.41 -0.45 11.32
CA ASP A 122 -13.34 -0.27 10.20
C ASP A 122 -12.80 0.75 9.17
N ILE A 123 -12.45 1.96 9.62
CA ILE A 123 -11.80 2.99 8.79
C ILE A 123 -10.54 2.42 8.14
N TRP A 124 -9.71 1.72 8.90
CA TRP A 124 -8.50 1.07 8.38
C TRP A 124 -8.82 0.14 7.20
N ASN A 125 -9.82 -0.73 7.34
CA ASN A 125 -10.22 -1.65 6.28
C ASN A 125 -10.85 -0.93 5.08
N MET A 126 -11.71 0.05 5.34
CA MET A 126 -12.40 0.82 4.31
C MET A 126 -11.44 1.65 3.47
N VAL A 127 -10.35 2.18 4.03
CA VAL A 127 -9.32 2.88 3.24
C VAL A 127 -8.66 1.94 2.22
N HIS A 128 -8.31 0.71 2.62
CA HIS A 128 -7.74 -0.25 1.67
C HIS A 128 -8.76 -0.68 0.63
N GLU A 129 -10.01 -0.93 1.03
CA GLU A 129 -11.08 -1.30 0.09
C GLU A 129 -11.36 -0.18 -0.92
N PHE A 130 -11.42 1.07 -0.46
CA PHE A 130 -11.58 2.26 -1.30
C PHE A 130 -10.50 2.33 -2.37
N CYS A 131 -9.23 2.17 -1.99
CA CYS A 131 -8.11 2.16 -2.93
C CYS A 131 -8.21 1.03 -3.99
N ARG A 132 -8.89 -0.08 -3.65
CA ARG A 132 -9.00 -1.26 -4.51
C ARG A 132 -10.16 -1.16 -5.50
N VAL A 133 -11.25 -0.50 -5.12
CA VAL A 133 -12.51 -0.51 -5.90
C VAL A 133 -12.87 0.84 -6.49
N VAL A 134 -12.34 1.95 -5.96
CA VAL A 134 -12.61 3.29 -6.48
C VAL A 134 -11.49 3.69 -7.44
N ASP A 135 -11.89 4.13 -8.63
CA ASP A 135 -10.98 4.59 -9.66
C ASP A 135 -10.24 5.85 -9.20
N PRO A 136 -8.98 6.06 -9.61
CA PRO A 136 -8.24 7.28 -9.27
C PRO A 136 -8.92 8.58 -9.71
N SER A 137 -9.74 8.54 -10.77
CA SER A 137 -10.57 9.65 -11.26
C SER A 137 -11.83 9.88 -10.44
N LEU A 138 -12.14 9.00 -9.48
CA LEU A 138 -13.37 9.02 -8.67
C LEU A 138 -14.66 8.89 -9.50
N SER A 139 -14.56 8.41 -10.74
CA SER A 139 -15.67 8.33 -11.70
C SER A 139 -16.72 7.28 -11.34
N ASN A 140 -16.31 6.24 -10.60
CA ASN A 140 -17.18 5.15 -10.16
C ASN A 140 -17.53 5.24 -8.66
N TYR A 141 -17.22 6.38 -8.01
CA TYR A 141 -17.58 6.60 -6.62
C TYR A 141 -19.04 7.07 -6.51
N GLU A 142 -19.81 6.36 -5.70
CA GLU A 142 -21.21 6.66 -5.39
C GLU A 142 -21.35 7.18 -3.95
N ALA A 143 -21.96 8.36 -3.79
CA ALA A 143 -22.08 9.05 -2.50
C ALA A 143 -23.11 8.42 -1.55
N ASP A 144 -24.01 7.58 -2.06
CA ASP A 144 -24.96 6.78 -1.27
C ASP A 144 -24.39 5.41 -0.87
N GLY A 145 -23.12 5.15 -1.20
CA GLY A 145 -22.39 3.97 -0.76
C GLY A 145 -22.21 3.90 0.76
N ALA A 146 -21.94 2.70 1.28
CA ALA A 146 -21.68 2.47 2.70
C ALA A 146 -20.24 2.83 3.12
N TRP A 147 -19.73 3.97 2.64
CA TRP A 147 -18.39 4.44 2.99
C TRP A 147 -18.40 5.21 4.32
N PRO A 148 -17.32 5.15 5.12
CA PRO A 148 -17.14 6.06 6.23
C PRO A 148 -17.11 7.51 5.76
N SER A 149 -17.70 8.42 6.54
CA SER A 149 -17.74 9.86 6.23
C SER A 149 -16.37 10.48 5.94
N LEU A 150 -15.30 9.88 6.48
CA LEU A 150 -13.91 10.22 6.14
C LEU A 150 -13.61 10.15 4.65
N LEU A 151 -14.07 9.10 3.98
CA LEU A 151 -13.86 8.91 2.55
C LEU A 151 -14.80 9.79 1.71
N ASP A 152 -16.02 10.02 2.18
CA ASP A 152 -16.96 10.93 1.52
C ASP A 152 -16.43 12.38 1.55
N ASP A 153 -15.95 12.83 2.71
CA ASP A 153 -15.32 14.14 2.88
C ASP A 153 -14.04 14.25 2.03
N PHE A 154 -13.25 13.17 1.92
CA PHE A 154 -12.07 13.12 1.05
C PHE A 154 -12.43 13.29 -0.43
N VAL A 155 -13.47 12.58 -0.90
CA VAL A 155 -13.94 12.70 -2.29
C VAL A 155 -14.45 14.10 -2.59
N ALA A 156 -15.22 14.70 -1.67
CA ALA A 156 -15.68 16.08 -1.82
C ALA A 156 -14.50 17.06 -1.96
N TRP A 157 -13.44 16.88 -1.16
CA TRP A 157 -12.22 17.68 -1.23
C TRP A 157 -11.43 17.48 -2.54
N MET A 158 -11.35 16.26 -3.07
CA MET A 158 -10.71 15.99 -4.36
C MET A 158 -11.46 16.67 -5.52
N LYS A 159 -12.79 16.64 -5.49
CA LYS A 159 -13.64 17.26 -6.51
C LYS A 159 -13.52 18.78 -6.49
N SER A 160 -13.47 19.42 -5.31
CA SER A 160 -13.33 20.89 -5.22
C SER A 160 -11.99 21.37 -5.80
N LYS A 161 -10.89 20.64 -5.58
CA LYS A 161 -9.57 21.01 -6.14
C LYS A 161 -9.52 20.93 -7.67
N THR A 162 -10.33 20.06 -8.26
CA THR A 162 -10.39 19.91 -9.72
C THR A 162 -11.18 21.07 -10.35
N ASP A 163 -12.21 21.56 -9.66
CA ASP A 163 -13.02 22.70 -10.09
C ASP A 163 -12.25 24.02 -9.99
N ASP A 164 -11.51 24.23 -8.90
CA ASP A 164 -10.65 25.41 -8.70
C ASP A 164 -9.47 25.48 -9.70
N GLY A 165 -9.10 24.35 -10.32
CA GLY A 165 -8.05 24.26 -11.35
C GLY A 165 -8.54 24.49 -12.78
N ALA A 166 -9.85 24.59 -12.99
CA ALA A 166 -10.48 24.71 -14.31
C ALA A 166 -10.79 26.17 -14.74
N GLU A 167 -10.51 27.18 -13.90
CA GLU A 167 -10.54 28.59 -14.31
C GLU A 167 -9.30 28.93 -15.17
N ALA A 168 -9.38 28.52 -16.44
CA ALA A 168 -8.40 28.83 -17.47
C ALA A 168 -8.42 30.33 -17.85
N VAL A 169 -7.22 30.90 -17.83
CA VAL A 169 -6.81 32.23 -18.32
C VAL A 169 -7.61 32.66 -19.57
N PRO A 170 -8.29 33.83 -19.58
CA PRO A 170 -8.86 34.36 -20.80
C PRO A 170 -7.72 34.79 -21.74
N ALA A 171 -7.65 34.13 -22.91
CA ALA A 171 -6.83 34.53 -24.02
C ALA A 171 -7.20 35.97 -24.42
N LYS A 172 -6.27 36.92 -24.21
CA LYS A 172 -6.36 38.24 -24.82
C LYS A 172 -5.92 38.11 -26.27
N GLU A 173 -6.90 38.11 -27.18
CA GLU A 173 -6.70 38.29 -28.61
C GLU A 173 -6.15 39.71 -28.90
N LYS A 174 -5.32 39.80 -29.94
CA LYS A 174 -4.62 41.00 -30.41
C LYS A 174 -5.53 41.97 -31.14
#